data_AF-A0AAF5DRZ9-F1
#
_entry.id   AF-A0AAF5DRZ9-F1
#
_cell.length_a   1.000
_cell.length_b   1.000
_cell.length_c   1.000
_cell.angle_alpha   90.00
_cell.angle_beta   90.00
_cell.angle_gamma   90.00
#
_symmetry.space_group_name_H-M   'P 1'
#
loop_
_entity.id
_entity.type
_entity.pdbx_description
1 polymer ?
#
loop_
_entity_poly.entity_id
_entity_poly.type
_entity_poly.pdbx_seq_one_letter_code
_entity_poly.pdbx_strand_id
1 'polypeptide(L)'
;MDSTNATKLEKLTKTFNQPLGLLTLEAFPIGNPVIEPTMVSFDESYTRHLALKSIRSVYDIEEIKKIKQKEAESVHDYTSRFYDKLYNCLPDLDSRITDQEDSNEGNPFSSEDNYLRKELFSTCLRGLAYRIANHTQIPTQNLQCVKTVSEQAHAVEETLKLKGFGERKKLQYNNI
;
A
#
# COMPACT_ATOMS: atom_id res chain seq x y z
N MET A 1 -0.93 5.94 37.60
CA MET A 1 -1.10 4.95 36.52
C MET A 1 -2.42 4.24 36.76
N ASP A 2 -3.33 4.29 35.79
CA ASP A 2 -4.60 3.56 35.87
C ASP A 2 -4.32 2.04 35.90
N SER A 3 -5.01 1.30 36.76
CA SER A 3 -4.77 -0.14 37.01
C SER A 3 -4.86 -0.99 35.74
N THR A 4 -5.68 -0.53 34.79
CA THR A 4 -5.87 -1.10 33.46
C THR A 4 -4.59 -1.06 32.62
N ASN A 5 -3.81 0.02 32.73
CA ASN A 5 -2.60 0.21 31.94
C ASN A 5 -1.44 -0.62 32.50
N ALA A 6 -1.33 -0.73 33.82
CA ALA A 6 -0.34 -1.60 34.45
C ALA A 6 -0.55 -3.07 34.07
N THR A 7 -1.80 -3.55 34.07
CA THR A 7 -2.16 -4.93 33.71
C THR A 7 -1.85 -5.25 32.25
N LYS A 8 -2.05 -4.29 31.33
CA LYS A 8 -1.70 -4.43 29.91
C LYS A 8 -0.18 -4.48 29.72
N LEU A 9 0.56 -3.59 30.39
CA LEU A 9 2.02 -3.56 30.33
C LEU A 9 2.62 -4.87 30.84
N GLU A 10 2.09 -5.41 31.95
CA GLU A 10 2.57 -6.65 32.58
C GLU A 10 2.30 -7.90 31.73
N LYS A 11 1.13 -7.95 31.05
CA LYS A 11 0.84 -8.99 30.06
C LYS A 11 1.81 -8.91 28.88
N LEU A 12 2.18 -7.71 28.44
CA LEU A 12 3.14 -7.51 27.36
C LEU A 12 4.54 -7.98 27.78
N THR A 13 5.08 -7.56 28.94
CA THR A 13 6.38 -8.04 29.43
C THR A 13 6.42 -9.56 29.61
N LYS A 14 5.33 -10.19 30.08
CA LYS A 14 5.22 -11.65 30.20
C LYS A 14 5.14 -12.36 28.84
N THR A 15 4.46 -11.76 27.86
CA THR A 15 4.35 -12.33 26.50
C THR A 15 5.70 -12.26 25.77
N PHE A 16 6.49 -11.22 26.03
CA PHE A 16 7.70 -10.97 25.27
C PHE A 16 8.94 -11.75 25.70
N ASN A 17 9.06 -12.24 26.95
CA ASN A 17 10.13 -13.14 27.47
C ASN A 17 11.57 -12.98 26.93
N GLN A 18 11.88 -11.82 26.37
CA GLN A 18 13.10 -11.41 25.70
C GLN A 18 13.13 -9.89 25.89
N PRO A 19 14.31 -9.28 26.13
CA PRO A 19 14.42 -7.83 26.07
C PRO A 19 13.86 -7.43 24.70
N LEU A 20 12.99 -6.44 24.60
CA LEU A 20 12.60 -5.83 23.32
C LEU A 20 13.89 -5.45 22.60
N GLY A 21 14.37 -6.38 21.78
CA GLY A 21 15.79 -6.49 21.50
C GLY A 21 16.11 -5.60 20.34
N LEU A 22 16.32 -4.30 20.60
CA LEU A 22 16.93 -3.25 19.78
C LEU A 22 16.42 -3.07 18.33
N LEU A 23 16.24 -4.14 17.56
CA LEU A 23 15.72 -4.23 16.21
C LEU A 23 14.25 -3.76 16.06
N THR A 24 13.44 -3.83 17.12
CA THR A 24 12.05 -3.33 17.12
C THR A 24 11.96 -1.85 17.53
N LEU A 25 12.99 -1.31 18.18
CA LEU A 25 13.06 0.10 18.58
C LEU A 25 13.60 0.99 17.45
N GLU A 26 14.44 0.45 16.55
CA GLU A 26 14.95 1.18 15.37
C GLU A 26 13.86 1.57 14.36
N ALA A 27 12.74 0.84 14.31
CA ALA A 27 11.60 1.15 13.44
C ALA A 27 10.63 2.18 14.04
N PHE A 28 10.84 2.52 15.31
CA PHE A 28 10.01 3.46 16.06
C PHE A 28 10.72 4.82 16.01
N PRO A 29 10.03 5.95 15.79
CA PRO A 29 10.65 7.27 15.79
C PRO A 29 11.01 7.72 17.24
N ILE A 30 11.63 6.84 18.03
CA ILE A 30 12.10 7.10 19.39
C ILE A 30 13.20 8.18 19.40
N GLY A 31 13.82 8.43 18.24
CA GLY A 31 14.73 9.56 18.01
C GLY A 31 14.07 10.85 17.52
N ASN A 32 12.75 10.92 17.33
CA ASN A 32 12.06 12.14 16.92
C ASN A 32 11.39 12.82 18.14
N PRO A 33 12.02 13.86 18.74
CA PRO A 33 11.50 14.53 19.93
C PRO A 33 10.17 15.28 19.70
N VAL A 34 9.65 15.28 18.46
CA VAL A 34 8.42 15.97 18.07
C VAL A 34 7.17 15.10 18.28
N ILE A 35 7.31 13.78 18.45
CA ILE A 35 6.17 12.86 18.55
C ILE A 35 6.22 12.15 19.89
N GLU A 36 5.42 12.61 20.86
CA GLU A 36 5.15 11.83 22.07
C GLU A 36 4.50 10.50 21.65
N PRO A 37 5.09 9.34 22.03
CA PRO A 37 4.51 8.06 21.72
C PRO A 37 3.16 7.94 22.42
N THR A 38 2.09 7.86 21.64
CA THR A 38 0.73 7.60 22.11
C THR A 38 0.45 6.10 22.08
N MET A 39 -0.52 5.64 22.88
CA MET A 39 -1.03 4.26 22.79
C MET A 39 -1.47 3.90 21.36
N VAL A 40 -2.02 4.87 20.62
CA VAL A 40 -2.39 4.70 19.21
C VAL A 40 -1.16 4.38 18.35
N SER A 41 -0.09 5.18 18.47
CA SER A 41 1.16 4.92 17.73
C SER A 41 1.81 3.58 18.12
N PHE A 42 1.60 3.12 19.35
CA PHE A 42 2.07 1.83 19.82
C PHE A 42 1.24 0.67 19.23
N ASP A 43 -0.09 0.77 19.26
CA ASP A 43 -1.00 -0.22 18.67
C ASP A 43 -0.79 -0.34 17.16
N GLU A 44 -0.56 0.77 16.47
CA GLU A 44 -0.17 0.79 15.05
C GLU A 44 1.17 0.08 14.81
N SER A 45 2.17 0.34 15.65
CA SER A 45 3.48 -0.31 15.53
C SER A 45 3.43 -1.81 15.86
N TYR A 46 2.62 -2.22 16.84
CA TYR A 46 2.43 -3.63 17.20
C TYR A 46 1.65 -4.37 16.12
N THR A 47 0.59 -3.78 15.58
CA THR A 47 -0.17 -4.32 14.45
C THR A 47 0.71 -4.44 13.21
N ARG A 48 1.53 -3.41 12.93
CA ARG A 48 2.54 -3.46 11.87
C ARG A 48 3.55 -4.56 12.12
N HIS A 49 4.02 -4.75 13.35
CA HIS A 49 4.95 -5.83 13.68
C HIS A 49 4.32 -7.22 13.50
N LEU A 50 3.09 -7.44 13.98
CA LEU A 50 2.38 -8.70 13.80
C LEU A 50 2.14 -9.00 12.33
N ALA A 51 1.67 -8.01 11.55
CA ALA A 51 1.52 -8.13 10.12
C ALA A 51 2.87 -8.40 9.44
N LEU A 52 3.93 -7.67 9.80
CA LEU A 52 5.28 -7.93 9.27
C LEU A 52 5.82 -9.28 9.70
N LYS A 53 5.47 -9.81 10.88
CA LYS A 53 5.95 -11.10 11.38
C LYS A 53 5.18 -12.28 10.77
N SER A 54 3.88 -12.10 10.47
CA SER A 54 3.09 -13.05 9.70
C SER A 54 3.45 -13.02 8.20
N ILE A 55 3.87 -11.86 7.68
CA ILE A 55 4.25 -11.68 6.27
C ILE A 55 5.75 -11.93 6.02
N ARG A 56 6.63 -11.83 7.04
CA ARG A 56 8.10 -12.06 6.89
C ARG A 56 8.47 -13.49 6.49
N SER A 57 7.51 -14.43 6.47
CA SER A 57 7.69 -15.78 5.92
C SER A 57 7.00 -16.01 4.57
N VAL A 58 6.48 -14.98 3.88
CA VAL A 58 5.66 -15.15 2.67
C VAL A 58 6.05 -14.14 1.57
N TYR A 59 7.19 -14.43 0.92
CA TYR A 59 7.58 -14.06 -0.46
C TYR A 59 7.67 -12.57 -0.90
N ASP A 60 8.90 -12.19 -1.22
CA ASP A 60 9.40 -11.17 -2.17
C ASP A 60 8.54 -9.96 -2.60
N ILE A 61 7.89 -9.27 -1.66
CA ILE A 61 7.31 -7.93 -1.92
C ILE A 61 8.38 -6.96 -2.48
N GLU A 62 9.65 -7.13 -2.12
CA GLU A 62 10.74 -6.32 -2.68
C GLU A 62 10.95 -6.55 -4.18
N GLU A 63 10.77 -7.76 -4.69
CA GLU A 63 10.70 -8.02 -6.13
C GLU A 63 9.48 -7.36 -6.80
N ILE A 64 8.33 -7.35 -6.14
CA ILE A 64 7.13 -6.65 -6.65
C ILE A 64 7.39 -5.13 -6.73
N LYS A 65 8.08 -4.55 -5.73
CA LYS A 65 8.45 -3.13 -5.71
C LYS A 65 9.36 -2.70 -6.86
N LYS A 66 10.11 -3.64 -7.46
CA LYS A 66 10.94 -3.39 -8.65
C LYS A 66 10.13 -3.20 -9.93
N ILE A 67 8.86 -3.61 -9.94
CA ILE A 67 7.98 -3.41 -11.09
C ILE A 67 7.58 -1.94 -11.18
N LYS A 68 8.14 -1.25 -12.18
CA LYS A 68 7.83 0.13 -12.53
C LYS A 68 7.25 0.19 -13.94
N GLN A 69 6.38 1.17 -14.18
CA GLN A 69 5.88 1.50 -15.51
C GLN A 69 7.07 2.00 -16.35
N LYS A 70 7.29 1.35 -17.49
CA LYS A 70 8.36 1.70 -18.42
C LYS A 70 7.97 2.96 -19.18
N GLU A 71 8.96 3.63 -19.77
CA GLU A 71 8.70 4.74 -20.67
C GLU A 71 7.83 4.28 -21.85
N ALA A 72 6.81 5.07 -22.19
CA ALA A 72 5.81 4.80 -23.23
C ALA A 72 4.93 3.54 -23.04
N GLU A 73 5.03 2.84 -21.92
CA GLU A 73 4.16 1.72 -21.58
C GLU A 73 2.78 2.22 -21.13
N SER A 74 1.71 1.56 -21.57
CA SER A 74 0.35 1.89 -21.11
C SER A 74 0.15 1.53 -19.64
N VAL A 75 -0.84 2.13 -18.97
CA VAL A 75 -1.19 1.72 -17.60
C VAL A 75 -1.61 0.26 -17.58
N HIS A 76 -2.38 -0.17 -18.59
CA HIS A 76 -2.83 -1.55 -18.73
C HIS A 76 -1.66 -2.54 -18.71
N ASP A 77 -0.66 -2.36 -19.59
CA ASP A 77 0.49 -3.27 -19.70
C ASP A 77 1.31 -3.30 -18.40
N TYR A 78 1.52 -2.13 -17.78
CA TYR A 78 2.17 -2.04 -16.48
C TYR A 78 1.42 -2.84 -15.41
N THR A 79 0.11 -2.63 -15.30
CA THR A 79 -0.72 -3.32 -14.28
C THR A 79 -0.79 -4.82 -14.52
N SER A 80 -0.84 -5.29 -15.77
CA SER A 80 -0.76 -6.72 -16.09
C SER A 80 0.58 -7.32 -15.64
N ARG A 81 1.72 -6.68 -15.93
CA ARG A 81 3.03 -7.14 -15.42
C ARG A 81 3.11 -7.14 -13.90
N PHE A 82 2.45 -6.18 -13.25
CA PHE A 82 2.36 -6.11 -11.80
C PHE A 82 1.60 -7.32 -11.24
N TYR A 83 0.42 -7.63 -11.78
CA TYR A 83 -0.36 -8.81 -11.41
C TYR A 83 0.40 -10.12 -11.69
N ASP A 84 1.04 -10.24 -12.86
CA ASP A 84 1.82 -11.43 -13.19
C ASP A 84 2.94 -11.65 -12.17
N LYS A 85 3.69 -10.60 -11.82
CA LYS A 85 4.75 -10.72 -10.80
C LYS A 85 4.16 -11.02 -9.42
N LEU A 86 3.03 -10.39 -9.06
CA LEU A 86 2.34 -10.62 -7.80
C LEU A 86 1.91 -12.07 -7.64
N TYR A 87 1.21 -12.65 -8.61
CA TYR A 87 0.73 -14.04 -8.54
C TYR A 87 1.86 -15.07 -8.73
N ASN A 88 2.97 -14.70 -9.39
CA ASN A 88 4.17 -15.53 -9.37
C ASN A 88 4.86 -15.54 -8.00
N CYS A 89 4.88 -14.41 -7.29
CA CYS A 89 5.45 -14.31 -5.95
C CYS A 89 4.50 -14.87 -4.87
N LEU A 90 3.18 -14.77 -5.07
CA LEU A 90 2.13 -15.13 -4.13
C LEU A 90 1.02 -15.92 -4.85
N PRO A 91 1.26 -17.19 -5.21
CA PRO A 91 0.29 -17.98 -5.98
C PRO A 91 -1.02 -18.25 -5.23
N ASP A 92 -0.96 -18.33 -3.90
CA ASP A 92 -2.12 -18.60 -3.04
C ASP A 92 -2.78 -17.31 -2.49
N LEU A 93 -2.47 -16.14 -3.08
CA LEU A 93 -3.04 -14.87 -2.64
C LEU A 93 -4.55 -14.86 -2.89
N ASP A 94 -5.33 -14.59 -1.85
CA ASP A 94 -6.77 -14.36 -1.98
C ASP A 94 -7.01 -13.14 -2.89
N SER A 95 -7.61 -13.35 -4.06
CA SER A 95 -7.85 -12.29 -5.05
C SER A 95 -8.73 -11.16 -4.50
N ARG A 96 -9.51 -11.42 -3.44
CA ARG A 96 -10.27 -10.36 -2.76
C ARG A 96 -9.36 -9.25 -2.26
N ILE A 97 -8.13 -9.57 -1.83
CA ILE A 97 -7.10 -8.62 -1.38
C ILE A 97 -6.73 -7.63 -2.49
N THR A 98 -6.67 -8.06 -3.75
CA THR A 98 -6.28 -7.18 -4.86
C THR A 98 -7.47 -6.53 -5.54
N ASP A 99 -8.65 -7.18 -5.53
CA ASP A 99 -9.71 -6.89 -6.49
C ASP A 99 -11.04 -6.42 -5.87
N GLN A 100 -11.27 -6.67 -4.58
CA GLN A 100 -12.53 -6.31 -3.91
C GLN A 100 -12.34 -5.12 -2.98
N GLU A 101 -13.36 -4.29 -2.83
CA GLU A 101 -13.42 -3.24 -1.81
C GLU A 101 -13.74 -3.87 -0.44
N ASP A 102 -13.26 -3.24 0.64
CA ASP A 102 -13.55 -3.67 2.01
C ASP A 102 -14.93 -3.16 2.44
N SER A 103 -15.97 -3.80 1.93
CA SER A 103 -17.38 -3.54 2.25
C SER A 103 -18.16 -4.81 2.62
N ASN A 104 -17.49 -5.97 2.62
CA ASN A 104 -18.12 -7.27 2.85
C ASN A 104 -18.29 -7.55 4.35
N GLU A 105 -19.40 -7.06 4.94
CA GLU A 105 -19.79 -7.34 6.33
C GLU A 105 -19.82 -8.84 6.66
N GLY A 106 -20.11 -9.70 5.68
CA GLY A 106 -20.21 -11.15 5.88
C GLY A 106 -18.89 -11.92 5.94
N ASN A 107 -17.78 -11.33 5.47
CA ASN A 107 -16.45 -11.97 5.53
C ASN A 107 -15.35 -10.90 5.54
N PRO A 108 -15.19 -10.19 6.67
CA PRO A 108 -14.26 -9.07 6.78
C PRO A 108 -12.81 -9.53 6.58
N PHE A 109 -12.00 -8.66 6.00
CA PHE A 109 -10.55 -8.88 5.92
C PHE A 109 -9.93 -8.95 7.32
N SER A 110 -8.95 -9.83 7.49
CA SER A 110 -8.12 -9.83 8.69
C SER A 110 -7.28 -8.54 8.78
N SER A 111 -6.65 -8.30 9.93
CA SER A 111 -5.75 -7.15 10.08
C SER A 111 -4.53 -7.26 9.15
N GLU A 112 -4.06 -8.49 8.94
CA GLU A 112 -2.98 -8.87 8.06
C GLU A 112 -3.34 -8.62 6.59
N ASP A 113 -4.54 -9.06 6.17
CA ASP A 113 -5.04 -8.79 4.82
C ASP A 113 -5.12 -7.29 4.57
N ASN A 114 -5.68 -6.53 5.50
CA ASN A 114 -5.79 -5.08 5.38
C ASN A 114 -4.43 -4.37 5.29
N TYR A 115 -3.41 -4.87 6.00
CA TYR A 115 -2.05 -4.37 5.84
C TYR A 115 -1.49 -4.68 4.45
N LEU A 116 -1.63 -5.93 3.99
CA LEU A 116 -1.15 -6.35 2.67
C LEU A 116 -1.84 -5.58 1.54
N ARG A 117 -3.17 -5.38 1.63
CA ARG A 117 -3.96 -4.55 0.71
C ARG A 117 -3.36 -3.15 0.56
N LYS A 118 -3.08 -2.47 1.68
CA LYS A 118 -2.50 -1.13 1.71
C LYS A 118 -1.09 -1.08 1.13
N GLU A 119 -0.27 -2.09 1.43
CA GLU A 119 1.10 -2.16 0.91
C GLU A 119 1.12 -2.43 -0.61
N LEU A 120 0.26 -3.33 -1.10
CA LEU A 120 0.11 -3.62 -2.54
C LEU A 120 -0.45 -2.42 -3.30
N PHE A 121 -1.49 -1.76 -2.78
CA PHE A 121 -2.02 -0.51 -3.32
C PHE A 121 -0.92 0.55 -3.44
N SER A 122 -0.19 0.80 -2.35
CA SER A 122 0.87 1.80 -2.31
C SER A 122 2.02 1.45 -3.26
N THR A 123 2.35 0.17 -3.39
CA THR A 123 3.41 -0.33 -4.26
C THR A 123 3.03 -0.15 -5.73
N CYS A 124 1.80 -0.50 -6.10
CA CYS A 124 1.29 -0.31 -7.46
C CYS A 124 1.23 1.19 -7.82
N LEU A 125 0.72 2.05 -6.93
CA LEU A 125 0.67 3.51 -7.13
C LEU A 125 2.07 4.11 -7.34
N ARG A 126 3.06 3.72 -6.52
CA ARG A 126 4.45 4.18 -6.63
C ARG A 126 5.21 3.61 -7.83
N GLY A 127 4.67 2.59 -8.49
CA GLY A 127 5.27 2.04 -9.70
C GLY A 127 4.79 2.72 -10.98
N LEU A 128 3.68 3.45 -10.95
CA LEU A 128 3.18 4.22 -12.09
C LEU A 128 4.14 5.35 -12.49
N ALA A 129 4.07 5.75 -13.75
CA ALA A 129 4.76 6.92 -14.27
C ALA A 129 4.33 8.15 -13.47
N TYR A 130 5.29 9.01 -13.13
CA TYR A 130 5.09 10.18 -12.25
C TYR A 130 3.87 11.03 -12.63
N ARG A 131 3.67 11.28 -13.93
CA ARG A 131 2.53 12.08 -14.43
C ARG A 131 1.19 11.43 -14.12
N ILE A 132 1.09 10.10 -14.16
CA ILE A 132 -0.14 9.37 -13.89
C ILE A 132 -0.35 9.28 -12.37
N ALA A 133 0.69 8.88 -11.63
CA ALA A 133 0.65 8.78 -10.17
C ALA A 133 0.22 10.10 -9.51
N ASN A 134 0.78 11.24 -9.96
CA ASN A 134 0.48 12.56 -9.42
C ASN A 134 -0.96 13.05 -9.71
N HIS A 135 -1.64 12.47 -10.70
CA HIS A 135 -3.03 12.81 -11.03
C HIS A 135 -4.04 11.75 -10.56
N THR A 136 -3.56 10.62 -10.05
CA THR A 136 -4.41 9.55 -9.51
C THR A 136 -4.84 9.95 -8.10
N GLN A 137 -6.16 10.00 -7.86
CA GLN A 137 -6.70 10.37 -6.55
C GLN A 137 -6.53 9.23 -5.56
N ILE A 138 -6.17 9.52 -4.31
CA ILE A 138 -6.08 8.51 -3.26
C ILE A 138 -7.49 8.29 -2.69
N PRO A 139 -8.10 7.11 -2.85
CA PRO A 139 -9.44 6.86 -2.33
C PRO A 139 -9.41 6.60 -0.81
N THR A 140 -10.58 6.51 -0.19
CA THR A 140 -10.73 6.11 1.23
C THR A 140 -10.16 4.72 1.46
N GLN A 141 -9.72 4.42 2.69
CA GLN A 141 -8.95 3.20 2.99
C GLN A 141 -9.65 1.90 2.58
N ASN A 142 -10.98 1.83 2.72
CA ASN A 142 -11.78 0.66 2.34
C ASN A 142 -11.75 0.38 0.82
N LEU A 143 -11.41 1.38 0.01
CA LEU A 143 -11.32 1.28 -1.45
C LEU A 143 -9.86 1.12 -1.93
N GLN A 144 -8.87 1.04 -1.04
CA GLN A 144 -7.46 0.95 -1.42
C GLN A 144 -7.06 -0.49 -1.75
N CYS A 145 -7.30 -0.92 -2.99
CA CYS A 145 -6.80 -2.17 -3.56
C CYS A 145 -6.16 -1.96 -4.94
N VAL A 146 -5.47 -2.98 -5.46
CA VAL A 146 -4.72 -2.90 -6.74
C VAL A 146 -5.64 -2.60 -7.91
N LYS A 147 -6.86 -3.17 -7.92
CA LYS A 147 -7.86 -2.89 -8.95
C LYS A 147 -8.23 -1.41 -9.00
N THR A 148 -8.59 -0.81 -7.86
CA THR A 148 -9.03 0.60 -7.81
C THR A 148 -7.94 1.55 -8.33
N VAL A 149 -6.68 1.35 -7.94
CA VAL A 149 -5.58 2.18 -8.48
C VAL A 149 -5.37 1.96 -9.97
N SER A 150 -5.53 0.73 -10.48
CA SER A 150 -5.40 0.44 -11.92
C SER A 150 -6.47 1.17 -12.75
N GLU A 151 -7.71 1.15 -12.30
CA GLU A 151 -8.86 1.76 -13.00
C GLU A 151 -8.75 3.30 -12.99
N GLN A 152 -8.40 3.87 -11.83
CA GLN A 152 -8.18 5.32 -11.71
C GLN A 152 -6.99 5.79 -12.54
N ALA A 153 -5.88 5.06 -12.51
CA ALA A 153 -4.69 5.37 -13.31
C ALA A 153 -4.99 5.30 -14.81
N HIS A 154 -5.80 4.32 -15.25
CA HIS A 154 -6.23 4.21 -16.64
C HIS A 154 -7.11 5.40 -17.07
N ALA A 155 -8.06 5.81 -16.24
CA ALA A 155 -8.87 7.01 -16.51
C ALA A 155 -8.02 8.30 -16.61
N VAL A 156 -6.98 8.41 -15.78
CA VAL A 156 -6.00 9.50 -15.84
C VAL A 156 -5.20 9.44 -17.15
N GLU A 157 -4.71 8.26 -17.54
CA GLU A 157 -3.97 8.05 -18.78
C GLU A 157 -4.77 8.54 -20.00
N GLU A 158 -6.04 8.13 -20.11
CA GLU A 158 -6.92 8.53 -21.20
C GLU A 158 -7.19 10.05 -21.20
N THR A 159 -7.39 10.63 -20.02
CA THR A 159 -7.56 12.09 -19.87
C THR A 159 -6.31 12.85 -20.33
N LEU A 160 -5.12 12.37 -20.00
CA LEU A 160 -3.85 12.99 -20.41
C LEU A 160 -3.62 12.88 -21.93
N LYS A 161 -3.96 11.73 -22.53
CA LYS A 161 -3.91 11.55 -24.00
C LYS A 161 -4.83 12.55 -24.72
N LEU A 162 -6.05 12.74 -24.22
CA LEU A 162 -7.01 13.69 -24.79
C LEU A 162 -6.55 15.15 -24.66
N LYS A 163 -5.98 15.54 -23.51
CA LYS A 163 -5.41 16.89 -23.32
C LYS A 163 -4.25 17.16 -24.28
N GLY A 164 -3.32 16.21 -24.41
CA GLY A 164 -2.21 16.32 -25.34
C GLY A 164 -2.66 16.40 -26.80
N PHE A 165 -3.73 15.69 -27.17
CA PHE A 165 -4.32 15.79 -28.50
C PHE A 165 -4.99 17.15 -28.77
N GLY A 166 -5.70 17.69 -27.76
CA GLY A 166 -6.30 19.02 -27.83
C GLY A 166 -5.27 20.14 -28.01
N GLU A 167 -4.14 20.06 -27.31
CA GLU A 167 -3.02 21.01 -27.45
C GLU A 167 -2.37 20.93 -28.83
N ARG A 168 -2.14 19.72 -29.36
CA ARG A 168 -1.63 19.53 -30.73
C ARG A 168 -2.56 20.11 -31.80
N LYS A 169 -3.88 19.92 -31.64
CA LYS A 169 -4.87 20.53 -32.54
C LYS A 169 -4.83 22.06 -32.47
N LYS A 170 -4.79 22.66 -31.27
CA LYS A 170 -4.70 24.13 -31.12
C LYS A 170 -3.44 24.71 -31.79
N LEU A 171 -2.30 24.02 -31.68
CA LEU A 171 -1.06 24.44 -32.34
C LEU A 171 -1.13 24.32 -33.88
N GLN A 172 -1.88 23.35 -34.42
CA GLN A 172 -2.12 23.26 -35.86
C GLN A 172 -3.03 24.38 -36.39
N TYR A 173 -4.06 24.78 -35.64
CA TYR A 173 -4.97 25.86 -36.06
C TYR A 173 -4.38 27.27 -35.91
N ASN A 174 -3.42 27.47 -35.01
CA ASN A 174 -2.77 28.78 -34.82
C ASN A 174 -1.59 29.03 -35.78
N ASN A 175 -1.25 28.07 -36.64
CA ASN A 175 -0.17 28.16 -37.62
C ASN A 175 -0.67 28.24 -39.09
N ILE A 176 -1.94 28.63 -39.30
CA ILE A 176 -2.55 28.96 -40.61
C ILE A 176 -2.98 30.42 -40.55
#